data_AF-A0ABD3CG63-F1
#
_entry.id   AF-A0ABD3CG63-F1
#
_cell.length_a   1.000
_cell.length_b   1.000
_cell.length_c   1.000
_cell.angle_alpha   90.00
_cell.angle_beta   90.00
_cell.angle_gamma   90.00
#
_symmetry.space_group_name_H-M   'P 1'
#
loop_
_entity.id
_entity.type
_entity.pdbx_description
1 polymer ?
#
loop_
_entity_poly.entity_id
_entity_poly.type
_entity_poly.pdbx_seq_one_letter_code
_entity_poly.pdbx_strand_id
1 'polypeptide(L)'
;MDSRSASWNMTALSSTFSPETIAEIIKIHISSEDSSKTLLWSPSKSGSFSSNSAYFHSQAPRFTPPLALSFNWNKLWCSKIHNKHKLLIWKIVNNVLPCKAKLMSLFQITDTSCLLCNNSVEDLDHLFPELSLHSTSVVHLFLELQHQSICSPLH
;
A
#
# COMPACT_ATOMS: atom_id res chain seq x y z
N MET A 1 4.09 39.15 -1.96
CA MET A 1 4.88 39.52 -3.16
C MET A 1 4.06 40.50 -3.96
N ASP A 2 4.69 41.58 -4.43
CA ASP A 2 4.00 42.50 -5.33
C ASP A 2 3.79 41.83 -6.69
N SER A 3 2.61 41.96 -7.30
CA SER A 3 2.26 41.19 -8.50
C SER A 3 2.90 41.72 -9.78
N ARG A 4 3.61 42.86 -9.69
CA ARG A 4 4.25 43.56 -10.81
C ARG A 4 5.76 43.75 -10.67
N SER A 5 6.32 43.48 -9.50
CA SER A 5 7.76 43.53 -9.28
C SER A 5 8.15 42.29 -8.48
N ALA A 6 9.24 41.60 -8.86
CA ALA A 6 9.78 40.46 -8.13
C ALA A 6 10.44 40.91 -6.81
N SER A 7 9.69 41.66 -5.99
CA SER A 7 10.15 42.28 -4.76
C SER A 7 9.18 42.02 -3.61
N TRP A 8 9.73 42.11 -2.40
CA TRP A 8 8.95 41.99 -1.18
C TRP A 8 8.01 43.20 -1.04
N ASN A 9 6.72 42.94 -0.81
CA ASN A 9 5.78 44.01 -0.50
C ASN A 9 6.00 44.45 0.96
N MET A 10 6.79 45.51 1.12
CA MET A 10 7.19 46.04 2.43
C MET A 10 6.00 46.51 3.27
N THR A 11 4.97 47.07 2.62
CA THR A 11 3.76 47.53 3.30
C THR A 11 3.02 46.37 3.96
N ALA A 12 2.82 45.27 3.23
CA ALA A 12 2.16 44.07 3.75
C ALA A 12 3.02 43.33 4.80
N LEU A 13 4.35 43.36 4.67
CA LEU A 13 5.25 42.78 5.66
C LEU A 13 5.21 43.56 6.97
N SER A 14 5.26 44.89 6.89
CA SER A 14 5.21 45.79 8.06
C SER A 14 3.88 45.73 8.82
N SER A 15 2.78 45.39 8.14
CA SER A 15 1.47 45.23 8.79
C SER A 15 1.27 43.88 9.47
N THR A 16 2.08 42.87 9.13
CA THR A 16 1.83 41.46 9.50
C THR A 16 2.90 40.90 10.43
N PHE A 17 4.14 41.38 10.34
CA PHE A 17 5.29 40.81 11.05
C PHE A 17 6.03 41.84 11.89
N SER A 18 6.73 41.37 12.92
CA SER A 18 7.61 42.22 13.73
C SER A 18 8.86 42.60 12.93
N PRO A 19 9.50 43.75 13.22
CA PRO A 19 10.66 44.24 12.47
C PRO A 19 11.85 43.26 12.46
N GLU A 20 12.04 42.47 13.52
CA GLU A 20 13.07 41.42 13.56
C GLU A 20 12.79 40.29 12.55
N THR A 21 11.54 39.86 12.45
CA THR A 21 11.15 38.83 11.46
C THR A 21 11.24 39.36 10.03
N ILE A 22 10.92 40.65 9.82
CA ILE A 22 11.04 41.30 8.51
C ILE A 22 12.51 41.31 8.04
N ALA A 23 13.46 41.57 8.95
CA ALA A 23 14.89 41.56 8.63
C ALA A 23 15.39 40.19 8.15
N GLU A 24 14.83 39.10 8.69
CA GLU A 24 15.15 37.74 8.22
C GLU A 24 14.44 37.41 6.89
N ILE A 25 13.18 37.83 6.72
CA ILE A 25 12.41 37.59 5.49
C ILE A 25 13.07 38.26 4.27
N ILE A 26 13.59 39.48 4.43
CA ILE A 26 14.23 40.23 3.34
C ILE A 26 15.50 39.52 2.83
N LYS A 27 16.18 38.73 3.66
CA LYS A 27 17.37 37.97 3.25
C LYS A 27 17.03 36.82 2.30
N ILE A 28 15.76 36.42 2.22
CA ILE A 28 15.31 35.38 1.29
C ILE A 28 15.31 35.99 -0.13
N HIS A 29 16.23 35.50 -0.95
CA HIS A 29 16.39 35.95 -2.33
C HIS A 29 15.17 35.55 -3.17
N ILE A 30 14.46 36.52 -3.73
CA ILE A 30 13.40 36.30 -4.71
C ILE A 30 14.05 36.23 -6.09
N SER A 31 14.16 35.04 -6.67
CA SER A 31 14.62 34.86 -8.05
C SER A 31 13.60 35.48 -9.03
N SER A 32 14.05 36.46 -9.81
CA SER A 32 13.28 37.14 -10.87
C SER A 32 13.34 36.40 -12.21
N GLU A 33 13.50 35.08 -12.18
CA GLU A 33 13.54 34.29 -13.40
C GLU A 33 12.11 33.88 -13.75
N ASP A 34 11.65 34.33 -14.92
CA ASP A 34 10.34 34.03 -15.51
C ASP A 34 10.28 32.57 -16.00
N SER A 35 10.92 31.66 -15.27
CA SER A 35 10.81 30.24 -15.46
C SER A 35 9.46 29.83 -14.90
N SER A 36 8.54 29.58 -15.83
CA SER A 36 7.28 28.84 -15.65
C SER A 36 7.18 28.16 -14.30
N LYS A 37 6.17 28.57 -13.50
CA LYS A 37 5.79 27.99 -12.20
C LYS A 37 5.46 26.49 -12.31
N THR A 38 6.45 25.68 -12.63
CA THR A 38 6.36 24.23 -12.59
C THR A 38 7.02 23.86 -11.29
N LEU A 39 6.25 23.97 -10.20
CA LEU A 39 6.54 23.28 -8.96
C LEU A 39 6.55 21.79 -9.30
N LEU A 40 7.72 21.27 -9.66
CA LEU A 40 7.93 19.87 -10.01
C LEU A 40 7.97 19.04 -8.71
N TRP A 41 6.80 18.88 -8.09
CA TRP A 41 6.59 17.85 -7.09
C TRP A 41 5.55 16.88 -7.66
N SER A 42 6.02 15.87 -8.38
CA SER A 42 5.11 14.88 -8.94
C SER A 42 5.73 13.50 -9.10
N PRO A 43 5.14 12.47 -8.48
CA PRO A 43 5.11 11.10 -8.97
C PRO A 43 3.83 10.83 -9.78
N SER A 44 3.30 11.83 -10.51
CA SER A 44 2.14 11.71 -11.41
C SER A 44 2.54 11.97 -12.86
N LYS A 45 2.19 11.01 -13.73
CA LYS A 45 2.40 11.08 -15.19
C LYS A 45 1.52 12.13 -15.88
N SER A 46 0.53 12.70 -15.21
CA SER A 46 -0.38 13.73 -15.75
C SER A 46 0.04 15.17 -15.41
N GLY A 47 1.08 15.38 -14.60
CA GLY A 47 1.58 16.71 -14.23
C GLY A 47 0.69 17.51 -13.27
N SER A 48 -0.48 17.00 -12.87
CA SER A 48 -1.37 17.66 -11.91
C SER A 48 -1.19 17.11 -10.48
N PHE A 49 -0.87 18.01 -9.54
CA PHE A 49 -0.81 17.69 -8.12
C PHE A 49 -2.21 17.65 -7.52
N SER A 50 -2.51 16.60 -6.76
CA SER A 50 -3.70 16.49 -5.93
C SER A 50 -3.29 16.02 -4.55
N SER A 51 -3.91 16.57 -3.51
CA SER A 51 -3.75 16.08 -2.12
C SER A 51 -4.05 14.58 -2.02
N ASN A 52 -4.97 14.08 -2.85
CA ASN A 52 -5.32 12.67 -2.92
C ASN A 52 -4.16 11.80 -3.43
N SER A 53 -3.48 12.20 -4.52
CA SER A 53 -2.36 11.43 -5.08
C SER A 53 -1.13 11.48 -4.18
N ALA A 54 -0.85 12.64 -3.55
CA ALA A 54 0.22 12.78 -2.58
C ALA A 54 -0.02 11.88 -1.34
N TYR A 55 -1.26 11.84 -0.84
CA TYR A 55 -1.65 10.97 0.26
C TYR A 55 -1.49 9.49 -0.10
N PHE A 56 -2.01 9.04 -1.24
CA PHE A 56 -1.85 7.64 -1.65
C PHE A 56 -0.39 7.25 -1.87
N HIS A 57 0.44 8.17 -2.39
CA HIS A 57 1.86 7.91 -2.61
C HIS A 57 2.65 7.85 -1.30
N SER A 58 2.40 8.76 -0.35
CA SER A 58 3.04 8.71 0.98
C SER A 58 2.62 7.48 1.76
N GLN A 59 1.40 7.01 1.53
CA GLN A 59 0.84 5.84 2.16
C GLN A 59 1.07 4.56 1.33
N ALA A 60 1.77 4.62 0.18
CA ALA A 60 2.03 3.47 -0.68
C ALA A 60 2.70 2.28 0.05
N PRO A 61 3.60 2.46 1.04
CA PRO A 61 4.10 1.35 1.85
C PRO A 61 3.04 0.72 2.76
N ARG A 62 2.00 1.48 3.15
CA ARG A 62 0.83 0.98 3.89
C ARG A 62 -0.21 0.35 2.96
N PHE A 63 -0.21 0.77 1.69
CA PHE A 63 -1.14 0.36 0.64
C PHE A 63 -0.47 -0.48 -0.45
N THR A 64 0.70 -1.08 -0.23
CA THR A 64 1.22 -2.14 -1.13
C THR A 64 0.06 -3.09 -1.30
N PRO A 65 -0.53 -3.20 -2.51
CA PRO A 65 -1.87 -3.71 -2.62
C PRO A 65 -1.85 -5.09 -2.00
N PRO A 66 -2.57 -5.33 -0.88
CA PRO A 66 -2.65 -6.67 -0.33
C PRO A 66 -3.07 -7.58 -1.47
N LEU A 67 -2.53 -8.81 -1.53
CA LEU A 67 -2.83 -9.80 -2.57
C LEU A 67 -4.33 -9.81 -2.93
N ALA A 68 -5.19 -9.62 -1.91
CA ALA A 68 -6.63 -9.39 -2.00
C ALA A 68 -7.11 -8.39 -3.06
N LEU A 69 -6.40 -7.29 -3.32
CA LEU A 69 -6.73 -6.30 -4.36
C LEU A 69 -6.43 -6.81 -5.77
N SER A 70 -5.37 -7.59 -5.94
CA SER A 70 -5.00 -8.21 -7.23
C SER A 70 -5.66 -9.58 -7.47
N PHE A 71 -6.29 -10.16 -6.45
CA PHE A 71 -6.81 -11.52 -6.50
C PHE A 71 -8.14 -11.58 -7.26
N ASN A 72 -8.27 -12.55 -8.17
CA ASN A 72 -9.50 -12.76 -8.93
C ASN A 72 -10.56 -13.50 -8.08
N TRP A 73 -11.33 -12.73 -7.32
CA TRP A 73 -12.41 -13.25 -6.47
C TRP A 73 -13.48 -14.00 -7.26
N ASN A 74 -13.80 -13.56 -8.48
CA ASN A 74 -14.79 -14.24 -9.32
C ASN A 74 -14.36 -15.67 -9.63
N LYS A 75 -13.08 -15.90 -9.96
CA LYS A 75 -12.54 -17.25 -10.20
C LYS A 75 -12.69 -18.15 -8.97
N LEU A 76 -12.43 -17.62 -7.77
CA LEU A 76 -12.58 -18.38 -6.53
C LEU A 76 -14.04 -18.76 -6.25
N TRP A 77 -14.96 -17.79 -6.33
CA TRP A 77 -16.36 -18.02 -5.99
C TRP A 77 -17.10 -18.88 -7.02
N CYS A 78 -16.76 -18.76 -8.30
CA CYS A 78 -17.31 -19.59 -9.38
C CYS A 78 -16.68 -21.00 -9.45
N SER A 79 -15.59 -21.27 -8.73
CA SER A 79 -14.97 -22.60 -8.73
C SER A 79 -15.88 -23.67 -8.12
N LYS A 80 -15.71 -24.94 -8.54
CA LYS A 80 -16.42 -26.11 -7.99
C LYS A 80 -15.87 -26.60 -6.64
N ILE A 81 -15.03 -25.81 -5.99
CA ILE A 81 -14.43 -26.16 -4.70
C ILE A 81 -15.47 -26.05 -3.58
N HIS A 82 -15.36 -26.89 -2.56
CA HIS A 82 -16.22 -26.79 -1.38
C HIS A 82 -16.09 -25.43 -0.67
N ASN A 83 -17.20 -24.87 -0.20
CA ASN A 83 -17.27 -23.51 0.38
C ASN A 83 -16.29 -23.28 1.55
N LYS A 84 -16.05 -24.29 2.39
CA LYS A 84 -15.04 -24.29 3.45
C LYS A 84 -13.64 -23.90 2.94
N HIS A 85 -13.22 -24.45 1.79
CA HIS A 85 -11.92 -24.10 1.21
C HIS A 85 -11.93 -22.72 0.56
N LYS A 86 -13.05 -22.30 -0.07
CA LYS A 86 -13.20 -20.92 -0.58
C LYS A 86 -13.02 -19.90 0.54
N LEU A 87 -13.65 -20.12 1.68
CA LEU A 87 -13.51 -19.28 2.87
C LEU A 87 -12.09 -19.30 3.43
N LEU A 88 -11.44 -20.47 3.47
CA LEU A 88 -10.04 -20.57 3.90
C LEU A 88 -9.12 -19.76 3.00
N ILE A 89 -9.22 -19.93 1.67
CA ILE A 89 -8.43 -19.17 0.69
C ILE A 89 -8.71 -17.68 0.84
N TRP A 90 -9.97 -17.28 0.98
CA TRP A 90 -10.32 -15.88 1.23
C TRP A 90 -9.65 -15.33 2.48
N LYS A 91 -9.64 -16.08 3.59
CA LYS A 91 -8.97 -15.66 4.83
C LYS A 91 -7.45 -15.55 4.69
N ILE A 92 -6.82 -16.46 3.94
CA ILE A 92 -5.37 -16.46 3.67
C ILE A 92 -4.99 -15.27 2.79
N VAL A 93 -5.68 -15.08 1.67
CA VAL A 93 -5.43 -13.99 0.71
C VAL A 93 -5.64 -12.60 1.33
N ASN A 94 -6.62 -12.47 2.25
CA ASN A 94 -6.82 -11.23 3.01
C ASN A 94 -5.91 -11.13 4.25
N ASN A 95 -5.02 -12.11 4.47
CA ASN A 95 -4.14 -12.20 5.64
C ASN A 95 -4.91 -12.01 6.97
N VAL A 96 -6.09 -12.63 7.14
CA VAL A 96 -6.98 -12.45 8.31
C VAL A 96 -6.82 -13.57 9.34
N LEU A 97 -6.09 -14.63 9.01
CA LEU A 97 -5.91 -15.74 9.96
C LEU A 97 -5.16 -15.28 11.22
N PRO A 98 -5.59 -15.75 12.41
CA PRO A 98 -4.97 -15.39 13.67
C PRO A 98 -3.69 -16.21 13.91
N CYS A 99 -2.68 -16.04 13.05
CA CYS A 99 -1.36 -16.64 13.27
C CYS A 99 -0.65 -15.96 14.44
N LYS A 100 0.14 -16.68 15.24
CA LYS A 100 0.86 -16.09 16.39
C LYS A 100 1.72 -14.88 16.00
N ALA A 101 2.34 -14.89 14.83
CA ALA A 101 3.09 -13.72 14.32
C ALA A 101 2.22 -12.46 14.23
N LYS A 102 0.97 -12.60 13.78
CA LYS A 102 0.02 -11.49 13.69
C LYS A 102 -0.52 -11.12 15.06
N LEU A 103 -0.79 -12.10 15.91
CA LEU A 103 -1.28 -11.88 17.26
C LEU A 103 -0.24 -11.18 18.14
N MET A 104 1.06 -11.40 17.93
CA MET A 104 2.16 -10.69 18.63
C MET A 104 2.08 -9.17 18.46
N SER A 105 1.61 -8.70 17.30
CA SER A 105 1.43 -7.26 17.06
C SER A 105 0.24 -6.66 17.83
N LEU A 106 -0.70 -7.49 18.27
CA LEU A 106 -1.96 -7.09 18.93
C LEU A 106 -1.97 -7.38 20.44
N PHE A 107 -1.23 -8.39 20.88
CA PHE A 107 -1.21 -8.91 22.24
C PHE A 107 0.23 -9.19 22.68
N GLN A 108 0.48 -9.16 24.00
CA GLN A 108 1.79 -9.47 24.58
C GLN A 108 2.04 -10.99 24.60
N ILE A 109 2.21 -11.56 23.41
CA ILE A 109 2.55 -12.98 23.24
C ILE A 109 4.07 -13.11 23.23
N THR A 110 4.60 -13.96 24.11
CA THR A 110 6.03 -14.22 24.24
C THR A 110 6.50 -15.40 23.39
N ASP A 111 5.61 -16.36 23.15
CA ASP A 111 5.88 -17.53 22.31
C ASP A 111 5.18 -17.41 20.95
N THR A 112 5.98 -17.22 19.91
CA THR A 112 5.51 -17.20 18.52
C THR A 112 5.86 -18.49 17.77
N SER A 113 6.37 -19.52 18.44
CA SER A 113 6.75 -20.77 17.79
C SER A 113 5.53 -21.49 17.20
N CYS A 114 5.71 -22.05 16.01
CA CYS A 114 4.72 -22.86 15.35
C CYS A 114 4.52 -24.17 16.10
N LEU A 115 3.27 -24.46 16.47
CA LEU A 115 2.92 -25.68 17.21
C LEU A 115 3.11 -26.96 16.38
N LEU A 116 3.24 -26.85 15.06
CA LEU A 116 3.40 -28.00 14.16
C LEU A 116 4.87 -28.43 14.02
N CYS A 117 5.78 -27.48 13.90
CA CYS A 117 7.20 -27.75 13.67
C CYS A 117 8.08 -27.47 14.90
N ASN A 118 7.57 -26.69 15.86
CA ASN A 118 8.23 -26.26 17.08
C ASN A 118 9.60 -25.57 16.88
N ASN A 119 9.86 -25.02 15.70
CA ASN A 119 11.18 -24.53 15.30
C ASN A 119 11.18 -23.14 14.64
N SER A 120 10.10 -22.78 13.94
CA SER A 120 9.96 -21.48 13.27
C SER A 120 8.76 -20.71 13.78
N VAL A 121 8.71 -19.42 13.44
CA VAL A 121 7.58 -18.54 13.78
C VAL A 121 6.31 -19.03 13.07
N GLU A 122 5.19 -19.01 13.80
CA GLU A 122 3.87 -19.30 13.22
C GLU A 122 3.36 -18.08 12.43
N ASP A 123 3.64 -18.07 11.14
CA ASP A 123 3.09 -17.14 10.17
C ASP A 123 2.40 -17.88 9.01
N LEU A 124 1.74 -17.11 8.14
CA LEU A 124 1.01 -17.68 7.00
C LEU A 124 1.92 -18.38 6.00
N ASP A 125 3.13 -17.85 5.78
CA ASP A 125 4.05 -18.40 4.80
C ASP A 125 4.63 -19.74 5.28
N HIS A 126 4.84 -19.86 6.60
CA HIS A 126 5.25 -21.09 7.25
C HIS A 126 4.12 -22.13 7.34
N LEU A 127 2.90 -21.72 7.70
CA LEU A 127 1.75 -22.63 7.81
C LEU A 127 1.20 -23.07 6.45
N PHE A 128 1.29 -22.20 5.44
CA PHE A 128 0.78 -22.46 4.10
C PHE A 128 1.84 -22.13 3.03
N PRO A 129 2.95 -22.88 2.96
CA PRO A 129 4.04 -22.61 2.02
C PRO A 129 3.59 -22.64 0.56
N GLU A 130 2.68 -23.56 0.23
CA GLU A 130 2.11 -23.71 -1.12
C GLU A 130 1.20 -22.54 -1.53
N LEU A 131 0.73 -21.74 -0.56
CA LEU A 131 -0.13 -20.59 -0.76
C LEU A 131 0.57 -19.27 -0.38
N SER A 132 1.86 -19.33 -0.04
CA SER A 132 2.66 -18.22 0.46
C SER A 132 2.86 -17.13 -0.59
N LEU A 133 2.93 -15.90 -0.11
CA LEU A 133 2.71 -14.64 -0.84
C LEU A 133 3.73 -14.31 -1.95
N HIS A 134 4.78 -15.13 -2.11
CA HIS A 134 5.82 -14.95 -3.13
C HIS A 134 5.65 -15.83 -4.37
N SER A 135 4.79 -16.85 -4.33
CA SER A 135 4.56 -17.74 -5.47
C SER A 135 3.19 -17.47 -6.09
N THR A 136 3.10 -16.42 -6.91
CA THR A 136 1.90 -16.11 -7.72
C THR A 136 1.52 -17.26 -8.67
N SER A 137 2.40 -18.24 -8.87
CA SER A 137 2.20 -19.38 -9.77
C SER A 137 1.29 -20.47 -9.20
N VAL A 138 1.32 -20.74 -7.89
CA VAL A 138 0.70 -21.96 -7.34
C VAL A 138 -0.78 -21.78 -7.03
N VAL A 139 -1.24 -20.61 -6.59
CA VAL A 139 -2.70 -20.37 -6.41
C VAL A 139 -3.44 -20.41 -7.75
N HIS A 140 -2.79 -19.95 -8.82
CA HIS A 140 -3.27 -20.12 -10.19
C HIS A 140 -3.32 -21.60 -10.61
N LEU A 141 -2.23 -22.35 -10.35
CA LEU A 141 -2.18 -23.80 -10.61
C LEU A 141 -3.21 -24.57 -9.79
N PHE A 142 -3.44 -24.26 -8.52
CA PHE A 142 -4.38 -24.99 -7.67
C PHE A 142 -5.83 -24.77 -8.13
N LEU A 143 -6.15 -23.54 -8.58
CA LEU A 143 -7.43 -23.25 -9.22
C LEU A 143 -7.57 -23.88 -10.62
N GLU A 144 -6.48 -24.08 -11.35
CA GLU A 144 -6.47 -24.72 -12.68
C GLU A 144 -6.47 -26.25 -12.62
N LEU A 145 -5.75 -26.86 -11.68
CA LEU A 145 -5.69 -28.30 -11.47
C LEU A 145 -7.04 -28.86 -11.02
N GLN A 146 -7.77 -28.13 -10.17
CA GLN A 146 -9.16 -28.49 -9.81
C GLN A 146 -10.16 -28.31 -10.97
N HIS A 147 -9.78 -27.59 -12.03
CA HIS A 147 -10.58 -27.47 -13.25
C HIS A 147 -10.36 -28.64 -14.22
N GLN A 148 -9.23 -29.36 -14.11
CA GLN A 148 -8.89 -30.50 -14.98
C GLN A 148 -9.34 -31.86 -14.44
N SER A 149 -9.60 -32.01 -13.13
CA SER A 149 -9.93 -33.32 -12.52
C SER A 149 -11.40 -33.77 -12.62
N ILE A 150 -12.28 -33.10 -13.40
CA ILE A 150 -13.71 -33.50 -13.51
C ILE A 150 -14.21 -33.55 -14.98
N CYS A 151 -13.30 -33.67 -15.96
CA CYS A 151 -13.67 -34.05 -17.33
C CYS A 151 -13.18 -35.47 -17.63
N SER A 152 -13.68 -36.45 -16.88
CA SER A 152 -13.83 -37.80 -17.43
C SER A 152 -15.31 -37.96 -17.78
N PRO A 153 -15.69 -37.97 -19.06
CA PRO A 153 -17.04 -38.34 -19.44
C PRO A 153 -17.19 -39.84 -19.15
N LEU A 154 -17.93 -40.17 -18.09
CA LEU A 154 -18.45 -41.52 -17.92
C LEU A 154 -19.45 -41.76 -19.06
N HIS A 155 -19.10 -42.73 -19.90
CA HIS A 155 -19.98 -43.41 -20.84
C HIS A 155 -21.02 -44.25 -20.08
#